data_AF-A0A2G9ME48-F1
#
_entry.id   AF-A0A2G9ME48-F1
#
_cell.length_a   1.000
_cell.length_b   1.000
_cell.length_c   1.000
_cell.angle_alpha   90.00
_cell.angle_beta   90.00
_cell.angle_gamma   90.00
#
_symmetry.space_group_name_H-M   'P 1'
#
loop_
_entity.id
_entity.type
_entity.pdbx_description
1 polymer ?
#
loop_
_entity_poly.entity_id
_entity_poly.type
_entity_poly.pdbx_seq_one_letter_code
_entity_poly.pdbx_strand_id
1 'polypeptide(L)'
;MEESKLTKITTVLFQIFLFAFLILLLAREFYPDFLSFINAFWFMIFLVGLFVLMMIWNGEKFEDLDSEGLDPYNLSMGEKKKISLKDFAMIVFFGILGGALLFIKFKNFGWLSYVLAAFGGIFIIILSWMMLTEQN
;
A
#
# COMPACT_ATOMS: atom_id res chain seq x y z
N MET A 1 -18.28 -25.44 3.31
CA MET A 1 -17.66 -24.72 4.44
C MET A 1 -16.14 -24.62 4.32
N GLU A 2 -15.46 -25.43 3.49
CA GLU A 2 -14.02 -25.30 3.20
C GLU A 2 -13.67 -24.19 2.17
N GLU A 3 -14.51 -23.93 1.18
CA GLU A 3 -14.23 -22.93 0.13
C GLU A 3 -13.97 -21.52 0.70
N SER A 4 -14.73 -21.11 1.74
CA SER A 4 -14.55 -19.83 2.43
C SER A 4 -13.19 -19.66 3.13
N LYS A 5 -12.52 -20.76 3.50
CA LYS A 5 -11.22 -20.70 4.16
C LYS A 5 -10.08 -20.54 3.14
N LEU A 6 -10.21 -21.17 1.98
CA LEU A 6 -9.19 -21.09 0.92
C LEU A 6 -9.13 -19.70 0.31
N THR A 7 -10.27 -19.08 0.00
CA THR A 7 -10.34 -17.72 -0.53
C THR A 7 -9.71 -16.70 0.43
N LYS A 8 -10.05 -16.76 1.73
CA LYS A 8 -9.42 -15.90 2.76
C LYS A 8 -7.90 -16.05 2.83
N ILE A 9 -7.39 -17.27 2.73
CA ILE A 9 -5.93 -17.51 2.74
C ILE A 9 -5.28 -16.94 1.49
N THR A 10 -5.88 -17.12 0.32
CA THR A 10 -5.38 -16.59 -0.95
C THR A 10 -5.32 -15.06 -0.94
N THR A 11 -6.37 -14.39 -0.44
CA THR A 11 -6.39 -12.93 -0.32
C THR A 11 -5.29 -12.42 0.62
N VAL A 12 -5.11 -13.07 1.77
CA VAL A 12 -4.04 -12.70 2.73
C VAL A 12 -2.65 -12.91 2.11
N LEU A 13 -2.43 -14.02 1.42
CA LEU A 13 -1.16 -14.27 0.72
C LEU A 13 -0.91 -13.20 -0.35
N PHE A 14 -1.91 -12.88 -1.17
CA PHE A 14 -1.79 -11.85 -2.19
C PHE A 14 -1.47 -10.48 -1.58
N GLN A 15 -2.14 -10.12 -0.48
CA GLN A 15 -1.86 -8.86 0.24
C GLN A 15 -0.43 -8.82 0.79
N ILE A 16 0.07 -9.93 1.35
CA ILE A 16 1.47 -10.04 1.80
C ILE A 16 2.42 -9.87 0.63
N PHE A 17 2.15 -10.50 -0.52
CA PHE A 17 2.97 -10.36 -1.71
C PHE A 17 2.96 -8.94 -2.28
N LEU A 18 1.80 -8.28 -2.32
CA LEU A 18 1.68 -6.88 -2.71
C LEU A 18 2.46 -5.96 -1.76
N PHE A 19 2.33 -6.17 -0.46
CA PHE A 19 3.06 -5.37 0.53
C PHE A 19 4.58 -5.58 0.39
N ALA A 20 5.02 -6.83 0.23
CA ALA A 20 6.42 -7.17 -0.03
C ALA A 20 6.91 -6.52 -1.34
N PHE A 21 6.08 -6.49 -2.39
CA PHE A 21 6.39 -5.79 -3.64
C PHE A 21 6.51 -4.28 -3.44
N LEU A 22 5.65 -3.69 -2.62
CA LEU A 22 5.69 -2.26 -2.30
C LEU A 22 6.98 -1.91 -1.55
N ILE A 23 7.39 -2.74 -0.58
CA ILE A 23 8.69 -2.62 0.10
C ILE A 23 9.83 -2.78 -0.91
N LEU A 24 9.73 -3.75 -1.83
CA LEU A 24 10.75 -3.99 -2.85
C LEU A 24 10.88 -2.79 -3.81
N LEU A 25 9.77 -2.19 -4.23
CA LEU A 25 9.75 -0.96 -5.02
C LEU A 25 10.38 0.20 -4.26
N LEU A 26 10.03 0.36 -2.98
CA LEU A 26 10.60 1.38 -2.13
C LEU A 26 12.12 1.18 -2.00
N ALA A 27 12.56 -0.05 -1.73
CA ALA A 27 13.97 -0.40 -1.66
C ALA A 27 14.70 -0.14 -2.99
N ARG A 28 14.07 -0.45 -4.14
CA ARG A 28 14.63 -0.19 -5.48
C ARG A 28 14.80 1.31 -5.72
N GLU A 29 13.85 2.12 -5.25
CA GLU A 29 13.91 3.57 -5.37
C GLU A 29 15.07 4.17 -4.53
N PHE A 30 15.37 3.60 -3.36
CA PHE A 30 16.49 4.04 -2.52
C PHE A 30 17.84 3.42 -2.91
N TYR A 31 17.85 2.21 -3.47
CA TYR A 31 19.04 1.44 -3.83
C TYR A 31 18.95 0.92 -5.29
N PRO A 32 18.97 1.81 -6.29
CA PRO A 32 18.79 1.44 -7.69
C PRO A 32 19.88 0.51 -8.20
N ASP A 33 21.13 0.68 -7.75
CA ASP A 33 22.26 -0.14 -8.18
C ASP A 33 22.15 -1.58 -7.65
N PHE A 34 21.75 -1.72 -6.37
CA PHE A 34 21.60 -3.03 -5.72
C PHE A 34 20.42 -3.82 -6.25
N LEU A 35 19.34 -3.17 -6.71
CA LEU A 35 18.14 -3.86 -7.22
C LEU A 35 17.95 -3.70 -8.74
N SER A 36 19.01 -3.34 -9.44
CA SER A 36 19.04 -3.20 -10.90
C SER A 36 18.69 -4.51 -11.63
N PHE A 37 18.98 -5.67 -11.01
CA PHE A 37 18.68 -6.99 -11.55
C PHE A 37 17.20 -7.37 -11.50
N ILE A 38 16.39 -6.73 -10.64
CA ILE A 38 14.95 -6.99 -10.57
C ILE A 38 14.23 -5.95 -11.42
N ASN A 39 13.73 -6.37 -12.57
CA ASN A 39 12.87 -5.51 -13.38
C ASN A 39 11.47 -5.48 -12.76
N ALA A 40 11.16 -4.40 -12.02
CA ALA A 40 9.88 -4.28 -11.31
C ALA A 40 8.66 -4.39 -12.23
N PHE A 41 8.80 -4.05 -13.52
CA PHE A 41 7.74 -4.23 -14.50
C PHE A 41 7.39 -5.70 -14.71
N TRP A 42 8.40 -6.57 -14.86
CA TRP A 42 8.20 -8.02 -14.97
C TRP A 42 7.63 -8.62 -13.69
N PHE A 43 8.09 -8.16 -12.54
CA PHE A 43 7.58 -8.63 -11.25
C PHE A 43 6.11 -8.22 -11.03
N MET A 44 5.72 -7.02 -11.45
CA MET A 44 4.33 -6.56 -11.41
C MET A 44 3.43 -7.40 -12.33
N ILE A 45 3.87 -7.64 -13.58
CA ILE A 45 3.13 -8.51 -14.52
C ILE A 45 2.97 -9.90 -13.93
N PHE A 46 4.04 -10.45 -13.34
CA PHE A 46 3.99 -11.74 -12.67
C PHE A 46 2.98 -11.75 -11.52
N LEU A 47 2.98 -10.73 -10.66
CA LEU A 47 2.05 -10.61 -9.54
C LEU A 47 0.58 -10.55 -9.99
N VAL A 48 0.30 -9.71 -11.00
CA VAL A 48 -1.05 -9.59 -11.57
C VAL A 48 -1.46 -10.90 -12.23
N GLY A 49 -0.57 -11.53 -13.00
CA GLY A 49 -0.84 -12.82 -13.65
C GLY A 49 -1.10 -13.94 -12.64
N LEU A 50 -0.31 -14.01 -11.57
CA LEU A 50 -0.49 -14.97 -10.48
C LEU A 50 -1.83 -14.76 -9.77
N PHE A 51 -2.22 -13.50 -9.52
CA PHE A 51 -3.50 -13.16 -8.91
C PHE A 51 -4.68 -13.58 -9.79
N VAL A 52 -4.66 -13.24 -11.07
CA VAL A 52 -5.71 -13.63 -12.03
C VAL A 52 -5.80 -15.16 -12.13
N LEU A 53 -4.66 -15.86 -12.17
CA LEU A 53 -4.64 -17.33 -12.21
C LEU A 53 -5.25 -17.94 -10.94
N MET A 54 -4.92 -17.39 -9.76
CA MET A 54 -5.52 -17.81 -8.49
C MET A 54 -7.02 -17.55 -8.44
N MET A 55 -7.48 -16.43 -8.99
CA MET A 55 -8.90 -16.08 -9.05
C MET A 55 -9.69 -17.05 -9.93
N ILE A 56 -9.15 -17.39 -11.11
CA ILE A 56 -9.74 -18.39 -12.02
C ILE A 56 -9.79 -19.77 -11.34
N TRP A 57 -8.73 -20.15 -10.61
CA TRP A 57 -8.66 -21.42 -9.89
C TRP A 57 -9.67 -21.51 -8.74
N ASN A 58 -9.89 -20.41 -8.02
CA ASN A 58 -10.85 -20.35 -6.91
C ASN A 58 -12.30 -20.16 -7.36
N GLY A 59 -12.57 -19.98 -8.66
CA GLY A 59 -13.93 -19.87 -9.20
C GLY A 59 -14.66 -18.58 -8.82
N GLU A 60 -13.95 -17.56 -8.32
CA GLU A 60 -14.53 -16.27 -8.00
C GLU A 60 -14.91 -15.52 -9.28
N LYS A 61 -16.17 -15.06 -9.37
CA LYS A 61 -16.63 -14.21 -10.46
C LYS A 61 -16.23 -12.77 -10.16
N PHE A 62 -15.79 -12.04 -11.19
CA PHE A 62 -15.42 -10.62 -11.11
C PHE A 62 -16.53 -9.70 -10.56
N GLU A 63 -17.81 -10.13 -10.60
CA GLU A 63 -18.94 -9.35 -10.05
C GLU A 63 -18.92 -9.20 -8.52
N ASP A 64 -18.29 -10.14 -7.79
CA ASP A 64 -18.26 -10.08 -6.32
C ASP A 64 -17.06 -9.27 -5.77
N LEU A 65 -16.06 -8.95 -6.61
CA LEU A 65 -14.88 -8.16 -6.22
C LEU A 65 -15.16 -6.67 -6.03
N ASP A 66 -16.23 -6.14 -6.63
CA ASP A 66 -16.63 -4.74 -6.44
C ASP A 66 -17.35 -4.51 -5.09
N SER A 67 -17.77 -5.58 -4.41
CA SER A 67 -18.53 -5.50 -3.14
C SER A 67 -17.81 -6.06 -1.92
N GLU A 68 -16.86 -6.99 -2.10
CA GLU A 68 -16.05 -7.55 -1.01
C GLU A 68 -14.62 -7.81 -1.47
N GLY A 69 -13.69 -6.84 -1.44
CA GLY A 69 -12.30 -7.24 -1.72
C GLY A 69 -11.20 -6.22 -1.96
N LEU A 70 -11.48 -4.92 -1.91
CA LEU A 70 -10.42 -3.89 -1.97
C LEU A 70 -10.41 -2.95 -0.76
N ASP A 71 -10.87 -3.46 0.38
CA ASP A 71 -10.53 -2.92 1.71
C ASP A 71 -9.40 -3.74 2.35
N PRO A 72 -8.12 -3.46 2.05
CA PRO A 72 -7.00 -4.07 2.78
C PRO A 72 -6.93 -3.65 4.27
N TYR A 73 -7.92 -2.87 4.75
CA TYR A 73 -8.03 -2.34 6.11
C TYR A 73 -9.16 -2.93 6.95
N ASN A 74 -9.84 -3.99 6.52
CA ASN A 74 -10.81 -4.69 7.39
C ASN A 74 -10.12 -5.63 8.39
N LEU A 75 -9.26 -5.06 9.23
CA LEU A 75 -8.91 -5.59 10.53
C LEU A 75 -10.14 -5.32 11.42
N SER A 76 -11.08 -6.27 11.44
CA SER A 76 -12.34 -6.27 12.21
C SER A 76 -13.44 -5.30 11.70
N MET A 77 -14.33 -5.81 10.83
CA MET A 77 -15.70 -5.30 10.73
C MET A 77 -16.42 -5.56 12.06
N GLY A 78 -16.52 -4.50 12.87
CA GLY A 78 -17.22 -4.48 14.14
C GLY A 78 -16.99 -3.13 14.78
N GLU A 79 -17.98 -2.25 14.63
CA GLU A 79 -18.08 -0.90 15.21
C GLU A 79 -17.43 0.22 14.40
N LYS A 80 -18.22 1.29 14.15
CA LYS A 80 -17.76 2.60 13.65
C LYS A 80 -16.65 3.10 14.57
N LYS A 81 -15.41 2.82 14.20
CA LYS A 81 -14.26 3.08 15.06
C LYS A 81 -13.96 4.56 15.00
N LYS A 82 -14.43 5.29 16.02
CA LYS A 82 -14.06 6.70 16.26
C LYS A 82 -12.55 6.84 16.04
N ILE A 83 -12.17 7.73 15.13
CA ILE A 83 -10.77 8.06 14.84
C ILE A 83 -10.04 8.26 16.16
N SER A 84 -9.12 7.35 16.47
CA SER A 84 -8.38 7.43 17.72
C SER A 84 -7.30 8.49 17.57
N LEU A 85 -6.98 9.18 18.66
CA LEU A 85 -5.80 10.06 18.72
C LEU A 85 -4.51 9.33 18.31
N LYS A 86 -4.45 8.00 18.49
CA LYS A 86 -3.34 7.16 18.04
C LYS A 86 -3.25 7.10 16.51
N ASP A 87 -4.39 6.99 15.83
CA ASP A 87 -4.43 6.94 14.36
C ASP A 87 -3.96 8.28 13.79
N PHE A 88 -4.42 9.39 14.37
CA PHE A 88 -3.95 10.72 14.00
C PHE A 88 -2.44 10.90 14.21
N ALA A 89 -1.91 10.48 15.36
CA ALA A 89 -0.47 10.54 15.63
C ALA A 89 0.34 9.69 14.62
N MET A 90 -0.20 8.55 14.19
CA MET A 90 0.42 7.66 13.21
C MET A 90 0.46 8.30 11.82
N ILE A 91 -0.63 8.95 11.38
CA ILE A 91 -0.68 9.70 10.12
C ILE A 91 0.38 10.79 10.09
N VAL A 92 0.46 11.59 11.15
CA VAL A 92 1.44 12.68 11.26
C VAL A 92 2.86 12.12 11.24
N PHE A 93 3.12 11.02 11.93
CA PHE A 93 4.40 10.33 11.91
C PHE A 93 4.79 9.88 10.50
N PHE A 94 3.87 9.24 9.76
CA PHE A 94 4.13 8.82 8.38
C PHE A 94 4.31 10.01 7.42
N GLY A 95 3.59 11.10 7.63
CA GLY A 95 3.78 12.34 6.87
C GLY A 95 5.18 12.93 7.04
N ILE A 96 5.66 13.01 8.30
CA ILE A 96 7.00 13.49 8.60
C ILE A 96 8.06 12.55 8.03
N LEU A 97 7.86 11.23 8.17
CA LEU A 97 8.80 10.22 7.68
C LEU A 97 8.87 10.22 6.15
N GLY A 98 7.73 10.34 5.47
CA GLY A 98 7.65 10.50 4.02
C GLY A 98 8.31 11.79 3.53
N GLY A 99 8.06 12.91 4.21
CA GLY A 99 8.75 14.18 3.93
C GLY A 99 10.27 14.07 4.10
N ALA A 100 10.74 13.45 5.18
CA ALA A 100 12.16 13.23 5.43
C ALA A 100 12.81 12.34 4.35
N LEU A 101 12.12 11.28 3.91
CA LEU A 101 12.58 10.43 2.81
C LEU A 101 12.70 11.19 1.49
N LEU A 102 11.70 12.02 1.16
CA LEU A 102 11.74 12.87 -0.03
C LEU A 102 12.87 13.91 0.07
N PHE A 103 13.12 14.48 1.24
CA PHE A 103 14.23 15.38 1.46
C PHE A 103 15.58 14.71 1.18
N ILE A 104 15.80 13.49 1.70
CA ILE A 104 17.02 12.73 1.45
C ILE A 104 17.18 12.46 -0.05
N LYS A 105 16.11 12.05 -0.72
CA LYS A 105 16.11 11.73 -2.16
C LYS A 105 16.41 12.95 -3.02
N PHE A 106 15.79 14.09 -2.72
CA PHE A 106 15.92 15.33 -3.49
C PHE A 106 17.00 16.26 -2.94
N LYS A 107 17.84 15.83 -2.00
CA LYS A 107 18.86 16.68 -1.36
C LYS A 107 19.76 17.42 -2.37
N ASN A 108 20.01 16.82 -3.52
CA ASN A 108 20.84 17.40 -4.59
C ASN A 108 20.14 18.54 -5.37
N PHE A 109 18.83 18.75 -5.17
CA PHE A 109 18.05 19.83 -5.79
C PHE A 109 18.12 21.16 -4.99
N GLY A 110 18.93 21.22 -3.93
CA GLY A 110 19.16 22.45 -3.17
C GLY A 110 17.91 22.92 -2.41
N TRP A 111 17.57 24.22 -2.52
CA TRP A 111 16.41 24.80 -1.81
C TRP A 111 15.06 24.15 -2.20
N LEU A 112 14.96 23.65 -3.44
CA LEU A 112 13.78 22.96 -3.96
C LEU A 112 13.48 21.66 -3.19
N SER A 113 14.49 21.03 -2.59
CA SER A 113 14.35 19.78 -1.83
C SER A 113 13.46 19.97 -0.60
N TYR A 114 13.59 21.10 0.10
CA TYR A 114 12.77 21.43 1.27
C TYR A 114 11.31 21.65 0.88
N VAL A 115 11.08 22.32 -0.26
CA VAL A 115 9.74 22.58 -0.79
C VAL A 115 9.07 21.26 -1.18
N LEU A 116 9.74 20.42 -1.96
CA LEU A 116 9.23 19.11 -2.37
C LEU A 116 8.97 18.17 -1.19
N ALA A 117 9.87 18.15 -0.20
CA ALA A 117 9.69 17.36 1.01
C ALA A 117 8.49 17.83 1.85
N ALA A 118 8.32 19.14 2.02
CA ALA A 118 7.19 19.71 2.75
C ALA A 118 5.87 19.41 2.05
N PHE A 119 5.78 19.65 0.74
CA PHE A 119 4.57 19.34 -0.03
C PHE A 119 4.27 17.84 -0.01
N GLY A 120 5.27 16.98 -0.23
CA GLY A 120 5.07 15.53 -0.20
C GLY A 120 4.61 15.02 1.17
N GLY A 121 5.19 15.51 2.27
CA GLY A 121 4.72 15.19 3.62
C GLY A 121 3.27 15.63 3.87
N ILE A 122 2.91 16.83 3.42
CA ILE A 122 1.52 17.34 3.52
C ILE A 122 0.56 16.48 2.69
N PHE A 123 0.92 16.11 1.46
CA PHE A 123 0.11 15.23 0.61
C PHE A 123 -0.14 13.87 1.25
N ILE A 124 0.87 13.26 1.87
CA ILE A 124 0.73 11.98 2.58
C ILE A 124 -0.27 12.10 3.74
N ILE A 125 -0.20 13.18 4.51
CA ILE A 125 -1.13 13.45 5.62
C ILE A 125 -2.55 13.61 5.09
N ILE A 126 -2.74 14.39 4.03
CA ILE A 126 -4.06 14.63 3.42
C ILE A 126 -4.66 13.32 2.88
N LEU A 127 -3.88 12.54 2.12
CA LEU A 127 -4.35 11.26 1.56
C LEU A 127 -4.74 10.28 2.66
N SER A 128 -3.92 10.20 3.71
CA SER A 128 -4.19 9.33 4.85
C SER A 128 -5.43 9.79 5.61
N TRP A 129 -5.61 11.11 5.81
CA TRP A 129 -6.81 11.68 6.42
C TRP A 129 -8.08 11.40 5.60
N MET A 130 -8.02 11.58 4.27
CA MET A 130 -9.13 11.26 3.38
C MET A 130 -9.53 9.79 3.52
N MET A 131 -8.58 8.86 3.48
CA MET A 131 -8.84 7.44 3.68
C MET A 131 -9.53 7.13 5.02
N LEU A 132 -9.08 7.73 6.12
CA LEU A 132 -9.72 7.53 7.43
C LEU A 132 -11.12 8.13 7.55
N THR A 133 -11.39 9.19 6.79
CA THR A 133 -12.69 9.86 6.79
C THR A 133 -13.70 9.11 5.94
N GLU A 134 -13.25 8.49 4.84
CA GLU A 134 -14.09 7.67 3.95
C GLU A 134 -14.55 6.36 4.61
N GLN A 135 -13.82 5.88 5.62
CA GLN A 135 -14.15 4.67 6.39
C GLN A 135 -15.08 4.91 7.61
N ASN A 136 -15.48 6.15 7.92
CA ASN A 136 -16.37 6.51 9.05
C ASN A 136 -17.77 6.96 8.61
#